data_AF-A0A2E8JR64-F1
#
_entry.id   AF-A0A2E8JR64-F1
#
_cell.length_a   1.000
_cell.length_b   1.000
_cell.length_c   1.000
_cell.angle_alpha   90.00
_cell.angle_beta   90.00
_cell.angle_gamma   90.00
#
_symmetry.space_group_name_H-M   'P 1'
#
loop_
_entity.id
_entity.type
_entity.pdbx_description
1 polymer ?
#
loop_
_entity_poly.entity_id
_entity_poly.type
_entity_poly.pdbx_seq_one_letter_code
_entity_poly.pdbx_strand_id
1 'polypeptide(L)'
;MAKLTPEQKAQNKIHTKARDAAFRERKRAYDAAVKKAEADLLETSEHKLMADAAARFESALSERERRRSEIQNQIWALQEKIKSLEATLGVADLNAARIETNKTFFHLKAAKMTEVAAQFPDVANLYSAAHWEALGHYNPSAPK
;
A
#
# COMPACT_ATOMS: atom_id res chain seq x y z
N MET A 1 -43.85 -70.17 -9.89
CA MET A 1 -42.43 -70.06 -10.30
C MET A 1 -41.80 -71.45 -10.22
N ALA A 2 -41.36 -72.00 -11.35
CA ALA A 2 -40.70 -73.32 -11.37
C ALA A 2 -39.35 -73.26 -10.65
N LYS A 3 -39.10 -74.19 -9.71
CA LYS A 3 -37.82 -74.30 -9.01
C LYS A 3 -36.82 -75.04 -9.90
N LEU A 4 -35.64 -74.43 -10.11
CA LEU A 4 -34.53 -75.06 -10.85
C LEU A 4 -34.16 -76.42 -10.27
N THR A 5 -33.89 -77.39 -11.14
CA THR A 5 -33.39 -78.71 -10.73
C THR A 5 -31.97 -78.58 -10.14
N PRO A 6 -31.52 -79.55 -9.32
CA PRO A 6 -30.17 -79.54 -8.76
C PRO A 6 -29.06 -79.43 -9.83
N GLU A 7 -29.25 -80.09 -10.97
CA GLU A 7 -28.32 -80.06 -12.12
C GLU A 7 -28.26 -78.68 -12.77
N GLN A 8 -29.41 -78.02 -12.98
CA GLN A 8 -29.47 -76.65 -13.50
C GLN A 8 -28.82 -75.65 -12.55
N LYS A 9 -28.98 -75.82 -11.23
CA LYS A 9 -28.29 -75.00 -10.23
C LYS A 9 -26.78 -75.18 -10.27
N ALA A 10 -26.30 -76.42 -10.44
CA ALA A 10 -24.88 -76.72 -10.56
C ALA A 10 -24.27 -76.10 -11.82
N GLN A 11 -24.94 -76.23 -12.97
CA GLN A 11 -24.51 -75.61 -14.24
C GLN A 11 -24.49 -74.08 -14.15
N ASN A 12 -25.52 -73.45 -13.59
CA ASN A 12 -25.53 -72.00 -13.37
C ASN A 12 -24.38 -71.54 -12.48
N LYS A 13 -24.05 -72.29 -11.42
CA LYS A 13 -22.92 -71.97 -10.54
C LYS A 13 -21.57 -72.03 -11.29
N ILE A 14 -21.39 -73.01 -12.17
CA ILE A 14 -20.19 -73.13 -13.01
C ILE A 14 -20.12 -71.95 -13.99
N HIS A 15 -21.22 -71.64 -14.67
CA HIS A 15 -21.31 -70.53 -15.61
C HIS A 15 -21.04 -69.17 -14.94
N THR A 16 -21.65 -68.90 -13.78
CA THR A 16 -21.40 -67.67 -13.01
C THR A 16 -19.93 -67.55 -12.61
N LYS A 17 -19.31 -68.63 -12.12
CA LYS A 17 -17.88 -68.63 -11.79
C LYS A 17 -16.99 -68.32 -13.00
N ALA A 18 -17.28 -68.93 -14.15
CA ALA A 18 -16.54 -68.68 -15.39
C ALA A 18 -16.70 -67.23 -15.86
N ARG A 19 -17.91 -66.68 -15.85
CA ARG A 19 -18.18 -65.28 -16.16
C ARG A 19 -17.43 -64.33 -15.23
N ASP A 20 -17.48 -64.56 -13.91
CA ASP A 20 -16.84 -63.69 -12.94
C ASP A 20 -15.31 -63.81 -12.99
N ALA A 21 -14.77 -64.97 -13.38
CA ALA A 21 -13.34 -65.13 -13.67
C ALA A 21 -12.93 -64.30 -14.89
N ALA A 22 -13.66 -64.45 -16.01
CA ALA A 22 -13.42 -63.70 -17.24
C ALA A 22 -13.54 -62.18 -17.03
N PHE A 23 -14.54 -61.72 -16.28
CA PHE A 23 -14.68 -60.31 -15.93
C PHE A 23 -13.50 -59.79 -15.11
N ARG A 24 -13.06 -60.53 -14.09
CA ARG A 24 -11.92 -60.12 -13.26
C ARG A 24 -10.62 -60.05 -14.05
N GLU A 25 -10.39 -61.00 -14.94
CA GLU A 25 -9.24 -60.97 -15.85
C GLU A 25 -9.30 -59.74 -16.76
N ARG A 26 -10.46 -59.48 -17.38
CA ARG A 26 -10.61 -58.31 -18.24
C ARG A 26 -10.47 -56.99 -17.48
N LYS A 27 -11.00 -56.93 -16.26
CA LYS A 27 -10.88 -55.76 -15.38
C LYS A 27 -9.42 -55.50 -15.02
N ARG A 28 -8.64 -56.53 -14.66
CA ARG A 28 -7.20 -56.39 -14.40
C ARG A 28 -6.44 -55.89 -15.62
N ALA A 29 -6.75 -56.42 -16.81
CA ALA A 29 -6.13 -55.97 -18.05
C ALA A 29 -6.45 -54.50 -18.35
N TYR A 30 -7.70 -54.08 -18.14
CA TYR A 30 -8.10 -52.67 -18.24
C TYR A 30 -7.34 -51.79 -17.23
N ASP A 31 -7.33 -52.16 -15.95
CA ASP A 31 -6.66 -51.38 -14.90
C ASP A 31 -5.15 -51.25 -15.17
N ALA A 32 -4.51 -52.30 -15.70
CA ALA A 32 -3.12 -52.26 -16.14
C ALA A 32 -2.89 -51.31 -17.32
N ALA A 33 -3.80 -51.31 -18.31
CA ALA A 33 -3.74 -50.41 -19.45
C ALA A 33 -3.94 -48.94 -19.04
N VAL A 34 -4.85 -48.66 -18.11
CA VAL A 34 -5.05 -47.31 -17.54
C VAL A 34 -3.79 -46.83 -16.84
N LYS A 35 -3.21 -47.64 -15.94
CA LYS A 35 -1.97 -47.29 -15.25
C LYS A 35 -0.82 -47.01 -16.22
N LYS A 36 -0.73 -47.80 -17.30
CA LYS A 36 0.27 -47.57 -18.34
C LYS A 36 0.02 -46.24 -19.06
N ALA A 37 -1.22 -45.95 -19.45
CA ALA A 37 -1.56 -44.69 -20.12
C ALA A 37 -1.29 -43.47 -19.22
N GLU A 38 -1.57 -43.56 -17.92
CA GLU A 38 -1.23 -42.50 -16.95
C GLU A 38 0.29 -42.30 -16.85
N ALA A 39 1.07 -43.38 -16.81
CA ALA A 39 2.53 -43.29 -16.80
C ALA A 39 3.09 -42.70 -18.11
N ASP A 40 2.56 -43.13 -19.26
CA ASP A 40 2.95 -42.62 -20.57
C ASP A 40 2.65 -41.12 -20.69
N LEU A 41 1.54 -40.63 -20.11
CA LEU A 41 1.20 -39.21 -20.07
C LEU A 41 2.22 -38.38 -19.28
N LEU A 42 2.77 -38.89 -18.17
CA LEU A 42 3.79 -38.19 -17.39
C LEU A 42 5.10 -37.97 -18.16
N GLU A 43 5.38 -38.86 -19.13
CA GLU A 43 6.58 -38.79 -19.97
C GLU A 43 6.43 -37.87 -21.18
N THR A 44 5.20 -37.44 -21.49
CA THR A 44 4.91 -36.54 -22.62
C THR A 44 5.63 -35.20 -22.48
N SER A 45 5.94 -34.60 -23.63
CA SER A 45 6.49 -33.25 -23.72
C SER A 45 5.59 -32.22 -23.03
N GLU A 46 4.27 -32.39 -23.13
CA GLU A 46 3.26 -31.48 -22.61
C GLU A 46 3.25 -31.48 -21.08
N HIS A 47 3.33 -32.66 -20.45
CA HIS A 47 3.44 -32.75 -18.99
C HIS A 47 4.75 -32.12 -18.49
N LYS A 48 5.88 -32.35 -19.17
CA LYS A 48 7.17 -31.74 -18.83
C LYS A 48 7.13 -30.22 -19.00
N LEU A 49 6.55 -29.72 -20.09
CA LEU A 49 6.37 -28.28 -20.32
C LEU A 49 5.46 -27.63 -19.26
N MET A 50 4.39 -28.32 -18.84
CA MET A 50 3.53 -27.87 -17.75
C MET A 50 4.30 -27.77 -16.43
N ALA A 51 5.08 -28.80 -16.09
CA ALA A 51 5.90 -28.81 -14.88
C ALA A 51 6.97 -27.71 -14.89
N ASP A 52 7.66 -27.52 -16.02
CA ASP A 52 8.64 -26.46 -16.22
C ASP A 52 8.00 -25.07 -16.13
N ALA A 53 6.81 -24.88 -16.71
CA ALA A 53 6.08 -23.62 -16.63
C ALA A 53 5.68 -23.30 -15.19
N ALA A 54 5.20 -24.30 -14.43
CA ALA A 54 4.88 -24.15 -13.01
C ALA A 54 6.12 -23.76 -12.19
N ALA A 55 7.25 -24.45 -12.40
CA ALA A 55 8.50 -24.14 -11.71
C ALA A 55 9.01 -22.72 -12.02
N ARG A 56 8.94 -22.29 -13.29
CA ARG A 56 9.30 -20.92 -13.70
C ARG A 56 8.40 -19.87 -13.08
N PHE A 57 7.10 -20.16 -13.00
CA PHE A 57 6.13 -19.27 -12.38
C PHE A 57 6.41 -19.08 -10.89
N GLU A 58 6.61 -20.16 -10.15
CA GLU A 58 6.96 -20.10 -8.72
C GLU A 58 8.28 -19.36 -8.47
N SER A 59 9.29 -19.62 -9.30
CA SER A 59 10.57 -18.89 -9.23
C SER A 59 10.38 -17.40 -9.47
N ALA A 60 9.54 -17.01 -10.43
CA ALA A 60 9.24 -15.61 -10.71
C ALA A 60 8.48 -14.93 -9.57
N LEU A 61 7.55 -15.63 -8.92
CA LEU A 61 6.84 -15.13 -7.74
C LEU A 61 7.78 -14.91 -6.56
N SER A 62 8.68 -15.86 -6.30
CA SER A 62 9.68 -15.74 -5.23
C SER A 62 10.61 -14.55 -5.46
N GLU A 63 11.12 -14.38 -6.69
CA GLU A 63 11.99 -13.27 -7.05
C GLU A 63 11.27 -11.91 -6.96
N ARG A 64 10.00 -11.87 -7.38
CA ARG A 64 9.14 -10.69 -7.23
C ARG A 64 9.01 -10.29 -5.76
N GLU A 65 8.75 -11.25 -4.88
CA GLU A 65 8.58 -10.98 -3.44
C GLU A 65 9.88 -10.49 -2.81
N ARG A 66 11.01 -11.11 -3.17
CA ARG A 66 12.34 -10.67 -2.74
C ARG A 66 12.58 -9.21 -3.10
N ARG A 67 12.37 -8.84 -4.38
CA ARG A 67 12.53 -7.45 -4.84
C ARG A 67 11.56 -6.49 -4.17
N ARG A 68 10.32 -6.90 -3.92
CA ARG A 68 9.34 -6.08 -3.20
C ARG A 68 9.83 -5.77 -1.78
N SER A 69 10.36 -6.77 -1.09
CA SER A 69 10.92 -6.61 0.26
C SER A 69 12.12 -5.66 0.27
N GLU A 70 13.02 -5.76 -0.72
CA GLU A 70 14.16 -4.84 -0.86
C GLU A 70 13.72 -3.38 -1.01
N ILE A 71 12.74 -3.13 -1.89
CA ILE A 71 12.17 -1.79 -2.08
C ILE A 71 11.54 -1.29 -0.78
N GLN A 72 10.79 -2.13 -0.07
CA GLN A 72 10.16 -1.76 1.19
C GLN A 72 11.21 -1.36 2.25
N ASN A 73 12.32 -2.09 2.34
CA ASN A 73 13.42 -1.77 3.25
C ASN A 73 14.09 -0.45 2.87
N GLN A 74 14.26 -0.16 1.57
CA GLN A 74 14.79 1.13 1.10
C GLN A 74 13.86 2.29 1.47
N ILE A 75 12.54 2.11 1.31
CA ILE A 75 11.54 3.11 1.71
C ILE A 75 11.66 3.41 3.20
N TRP A 76 11.72 2.39 4.06
CA TRP A 76 11.88 2.57 5.50
C TRP A 76 13.18 3.29 5.85
N ALA A 77 14.30 2.91 5.23
CA ALA A 77 15.58 3.59 5.45
C ALA A 77 15.54 5.07 5.03
N LEU A 78 14.86 5.41 3.93
CA LEU A 78 14.68 6.79 3.49
C LEU A 78 13.77 7.59 4.45
N GLN A 79 12.71 6.98 4.97
CA GLN A 79 11.83 7.61 5.95
C GLN A 79 12.59 7.95 7.24
N GLU A 80 13.43 7.04 7.74
CA GLU A 80 14.26 7.32 8.91
C GLU A 80 15.29 8.43 8.63
N LYS A 81 15.89 8.46 7.44
CA LYS A 81 16.79 9.56 7.05
C LYS A 81 16.09 10.91 7.02
N ILE A 82 14.86 10.98 6.48
CA ILE A 82 14.05 12.21 6.46
C ILE A 82 13.80 12.68 7.89
N LYS A 83 13.31 11.78 8.76
CA LYS A 83 13.05 12.10 10.17
C LYS A 83 14.30 12.59 10.90
N SER A 84 15.44 11.94 10.66
CA SER A 84 16.72 12.37 11.22
C SER A 84 17.15 13.74 10.71
N LEU A 85 16.95 14.03 9.42
CA LEU A 85 17.26 15.35 8.84
C LEU A 85 16.39 16.44 9.45
N GLU A 86 15.09 16.20 9.57
CA GLU A 86 14.15 17.15 10.19
C GLU A 86 14.55 17.47 11.64
N ALA A 87 14.92 16.44 12.41
CA ALA A 87 15.42 16.61 13.77
C ALA A 87 16.77 17.37 13.81
N THR A 88 17.69 17.04 12.91
CA THR A 88 19.04 17.65 12.88
C THR A 88 19.00 19.13 12.48
N LEU A 89 18.16 19.47 11.50
CA LEU A 89 18.06 20.83 10.99
C LEU A 89 17.31 21.76 11.97
N GLY A 90 16.65 21.20 13.00
CA GLY A 90 15.95 21.98 14.02
C GLY A 90 14.94 22.97 13.42
N VAL A 91 14.37 22.66 12.25
CA VAL A 91 13.55 23.62 11.48
C VAL A 91 12.33 24.06 12.29
N ALA A 92 11.78 23.17 13.11
CA ALA A 92 10.71 23.48 14.04
C ALA A 92 11.13 24.54 15.06
N ASP A 93 12.30 24.36 15.68
CA ASP A 93 12.84 25.28 16.69
C ASP A 93 13.22 26.63 16.06
N LEU A 94 13.84 26.62 14.88
CA LEU A 94 14.16 27.84 14.12
C LEU A 94 12.89 28.61 13.73
N ASN A 95 11.84 27.91 13.32
CA ASN A 95 10.55 28.54 13.00
C ASN A 95 9.88 29.10 14.25
N ALA A 96 9.94 28.40 15.38
CA ALA A 96 9.43 28.89 16.66
C ALA A 96 10.17 30.17 17.10
N ALA A 97 11.51 30.16 17.02
CA ALA A 97 12.34 31.33 17.32
C ALA A 97 12.03 32.52 16.39
N ARG A 98 11.84 32.27 15.09
CA ARG A 98 11.42 33.29 14.11
C ARG A 98 10.07 33.90 14.48
N ILE A 99 9.08 33.07 14.81
CA ILE A 99 7.74 33.54 15.22
C ILE A 99 7.85 34.42 16.45
N GLU A 100 8.62 34.00 17.45
CA GLU A 100 8.76 34.74 18.70
C GLU A 100 9.47 36.09 18.48
N THR A 101 10.56 36.09 17.71
CA THR A 101 11.29 37.32 17.35
C THR A 101 10.38 38.31 16.62
N ASN A 102 9.55 37.83 15.69
CA ASN A 102 8.58 38.66 14.99
C ASN A 102 7.56 39.28 15.94
N LYS A 103 7.00 38.49 16.88
CA LYS A 103 6.07 39.02 17.89
C LYS A 103 6.72 40.13 18.72
N THR A 104 7.93 39.90 19.21
CA THR A 104 8.68 40.90 19.98
C THR A 104 8.90 42.16 19.16
N PHE A 105 9.34 42.03 17.90
CA PHE A 105 9.55 43.17 17.02
C PHE A 105 8.27 43.98 16.80
N PHE A 106 7.15 43.33 16.50
CA PHE A 106 5.88 44.04 16.28
C PHE A 106 5.36 44.71 17.57
N HIS A 107 5.56 44.09 18.72
CA HIS A 107 5.22 44.72 20.01
C HIS A 107 6.08 45.97 20.27
N LEU A 108 7.40 45.89 20.08
CA LEU A 108 8.31 47.03 20.23
C LEU A 108 7.99 48.14 19.22
N LYS A 109 7.70 47.77 17.97
CA LYS A 109 7.28 48.72 16.94
C LYS A 109 6.01 49.44 17.37
N ALA A 110 4.98 48.72 17.82
CA ALA A 110 3.74 49.33 18.29
C ALA A 110 3.99 50.31 19.44
N ALA A 111 4.76 49.91 20.46
CA ALA A 111 5.12 50.78 21.58
C ALA A 111 5.86 52.05 21.11
N LYS A 112 6.83 51.91 20.20
CA LYS A 112 7.53 53.07 19.63
C LYS A 112 6.63 53.98 18.80
N MET A 113 5.69 53.43 18.04
CA MET A 113 4.71 54.23 17.33
C MET A 113 3.79 54.99 18.30
N THR A 114 3.43 54.39 19.44
CA THR A 114 2.69 55.08 20.51
C THR A 114 3.51 56.21 21.13
N GLU A 115 4.79 55.99 21.43
CA GLU A 115 5.69 57.05 21.94
C GLU A 115 5.81 58.23 20.96
N VAL A 116 5.97 57.95 19.66
CA VAL A 116 6.02 58.98 18.62
C VAL A 116 4.68 59.71 18.50
N ALA A 117 3.56 58.99 18.49
CA ALA A 117 2.23 59.59 18.45
C ALA A 117 2.00 60.56 19.63
N ALA A 118 2.52 60.26 20.82
CA ALA A 118 2.43 61.15 21.98
C ALA A 118 3.24 62.45 21.82
N GLN A 119 4.29 62.47 21.00
CA GLN A 119 5.09 63.68 20.70
C GLN A 119 4.41 64.60 19.68
N PHE A 120 3.48 64.05 18.88
CA PHE A 120 2.77 64.77 17.83
C PHE A 120 1.25 64.56 17.96
N PRO A 121 0.63 64.97 19.08
CA PRO A 121 -0.77 64.66 19.38
C PRO A 121 -1.76 65.33 18.42
N ASP A 122 -1.35 66.41 17.76
CA ASP A 122 -2.15 67.16 16.80
C ASP A 122 -2.30 66.42 15.47
N VAL A 123 -1.32 65.61 15.05
CA VAL A 123 -1.36 64.85 13.79
C VAL A 123 -1.49 63.33 13.98
N ALA A 124 -1.28 62.83 15.19
CA ALA A 124 -1.42 61.40 15.50
C ALA A 124 -2.83 60.90 15.16
N ASN A 125 -2.91 59.79 14.41
CA ASN A 125 -4.15 59.15 13.95
C ASN A 125 -4.98 59.96 12.93
N LEU A 126 -4.42 60.99 12.31
CA LEU A 126 -5.06 61.70 11.20
C LEU A 126 -4.52 61.20 9.86
N TYR A 127 -5.44 61.02 8.90
CA TYR A 127 -5.14 60.45 7.59
C TYR A 127 -5.18 61.47 6.44
N SER A 128 -5.47 62.75 6.73
CA SER A 128 -5.47 63.82 5.73
C SER A 128 -5.31 65.20 6.37
N ALA A 129 -4.75 66.15 5.60
CA ALA A 129 -4.62 67.54 6.02
C ALA A 129 -5.98 68.22 6.26
N ALA A 130 -7.01 67.88 5.48
CA ALA A 130 -8.36 68.39 5.68
C ALA A 130 -8.95 68.01 7.04
N HIS A 131 -8.69 66.79 7.53
CA HIS A 131 -9.12 66.37 8.86
C HIS A 131 -8.34 67.12 9.97
N TRP A 132 -7.04 67.34 9.78
CA TRP A 132 -6.22 68.11 10.70
C TRP A 132 -6.67 69.57 10.83
N GLU A 133 -6.98 70.22 9.71
CA GLU A 133 -7.53 71.58 9.68
C GLU A 133 -8.92 71.64 10.34
N ALA A 134 -9.81 70.68 10.04
CA ALA A 134 -11.16 70.64 10.61
C ALA A 134 -11.18 70.51 12.15
N LEU A 135 -10.14 69.91 12.74
CA LEU A 135 -9.97 69.81 14.20
C LEU A 135 -9.34 71.06 14.82
N GLY A 136 -9.02 72.08 14.02
CA GLY A 136 -8.52 73.37 14.50
C GLY A 136 -7.03 73.37 14.87
N HIS A 137 -6.27 72.34 14.46
CA HIS A 137 -4.82 72.26 14.70
C HIS A 137 -3.99 73.12 13.74
N TYR A 138 -4.56 73.52 12.60
CA TYR A 138 -3.91 74.41 11.64
C TYR A 138 -4.14 75.89 12.01
N ASN A 139 -3.06 76.63 12.27
CA ASN A 139 -3.10 78.09 12.42
C ASN A 139 -2.15 78.77 11.42
N PRO A 140 -2.67 79.33 10.30
CA PRO A 140 -1.84 79.98 9.29
C PRO A 140 -1.18 81.30 9.76
N SER A 141 -1.50 81.77 10.97
CA SER A 141 -1.01 83.05 11.53
C SER A 141 0.09 82.90 12.59
N ALA A 142 0.52 81.68 12.92
CA ALA A 142 1.63 81.46 13.84
C ALA A 142 2.97 81.92 13.20
N PRO A 143 3.84 82.66 13.91
CA PRO A 143 5.12 83.11 13.36
C PRO A 143 6.02 81.90 13.03
N LYS A 144 6.76 82.00 11.92
CA LYS A 144 7.70 80.98 11.42
C LYS A 144 8.89 80.78 12.35
#